data_AF-A0A0R0FMM6-F1
#
_entry.id   AF-A0A0R0FMM6-F1
#
_cell.length_a   1.000
_cell.length_b   1.000
_cell.length_c   1.000
_cell.angle_alpha   90.00
_cell.angle_beta   90.00
_cell.angle_gamma   90.00
#
_symmetry.space_group_name_H-M   'P 1'
#
loop_
_entity.id
_entity.type
_entity.pdbx_description
1 polymer ?
#
loop_
_entity_poly.entity_id
_entity_poly.type
_entity_poly.pdbx_seq_one_letter_code
_entity_poly.pdbx_strand_id
1 'polypeptide(L)'
;MKIIESTRESYGILVNSFYELEPTFVDYVSKECSPKSWCVGPLCLAEWTRKVYEGGDEKEKPRWVTWLDQRLEEKSSVLYAAFGSQAEISREQLEEIAKGLEESKVSFLWVIRKEEWGLPDGYEERVKDRGIVIREWVDQREILMHESVEGFLSHCGWNSVMESVTAGVPIVGWPIMAEQFLNARMVEEEVKVGLRVETCDGSVRGFVKREGLKKTVKEVMEGVKGKKLREKVRELAEMAKLATQEGGSSCSTLNSLLHQTCAASHKNQIS
;
A
#
# COMPACT_ATOMS: atom_id res chain seq x y z
N MET A 1 -14.74 -2.18 24.17
CA MET A 1 -14.33 -2.91 25.40
C MET A 1 -14.02 -4.38 25.10
N LYS A 2 -14.95 -5.14 24.51
CA LYS A 2 -14.75 -6.57 24.14
C LYS A 2 -13.46 -6.90 23.37
N ILE A 3 -13.02 -6.05 22.42
CA ILE A 3 -11.80 -6.33 21.63
C ILE A 3 -10.55 -6.34 22.52
N ILE A 4 -10.36 -5.34 23.37
CA ILE A 4 -9.17 -5.23 24.23
C ILE A 4 -9.09 -6.41 25.22
N GLU A 5 -10.24 -6.80 25.79
CA GLU A 5 -10.35 -7.97 26.67
C GLU A 5 -9.99 -9.24 25.91
N SER A 6 -10.61 -9.48 24.74
CA SER A 6 -10.31 -10.66 23.92
C SER A 6 -8.86 -10.75 23.47
N THR A 7 -8.23 -9.60 23.16
CA THR A 7 -6.80 -9.55 22.80
C THR A 7 -5.94 -9.94 24.00
N ARG A 8 -6.25 -9.44 25.20
CA ARG A 8 -5.50 -9.79 26.43
C ARG A 8 -5.64 -11.25 26.83
N GLU A 9 -6.78 -11.86 26.52
CA GLU A 9 -7.08 -13.27 26.81
C GLU A 9 -6.56 -14.22 25.72
N SER A 10 -6.08 -13.70 24.58
CA SER A 10 -5.51 -14.51 23.51
C SER A 10 -4.11 -15.05 23.88
N TYR A 11 -3.75 -16.22 23.36
CA TYR A 11 -2.39 -16.77 23.52
C TYR A 11 -1.30 -15.86 22.94
N GLY A 12 -1.63 -15.16 21.84
CA GLY A 12 -0.82 -14.10 21.26
C GLY A 12 -1.37 -13.62 19.93
N ILE A 13 -0.63 -12.75 19.28
CA ILE A 13 -1.09 -11.97 18.13
C ILE A 13 -0.19 -12.26 16.94
N LEU A 14 -0.79 -12.70 15.82
CA LEU A 14 -0.11 -12.73 14.54
C LEU A 14 -0.21 -11.35 13.89
N VAL A 15 0.93 -10.80 13.48
CA VAL A 15 1.03 -9.47 12.88
C VAL A 15 1.46 -9.63 11.43
N ASN A 16 0.68 -9.08 10.50
CA ASN A 16 1.03 -8.99 9.09
C ASN A 16 2.06 -7.87 8.88
N SER A 17 3.28 -8.10 9.34
CA SER A 17 4.47 -7.27 9.17
C SER A 17 5.71 -8.17 9.19
N PHE A 18 6.90 -7.61 8.99
CA PHE A 18 8.17 -8.32 9.07
C PHE A 18 9.17 -7.53 9.91
N TYR A 19 10.07 -8.23 10.58
CA TYR A 19 10.94 -7.64 11.61
C TYR A 19 11.77 -6.46 11.07
N GLU A 20 12.29 -6.59 9.85
CA GLU A 20 13.15 -5.60 9.21
C GLU A 20 12.43 -4.28 8.89
N LEU A 21 11.11 -4.28 8.80
CA LEU A 21 10.32 -3.07 8.56
C LEU A 21 10.27 -2.15 9.77
N GLU A 22 10.14 -2.74 10.97
CA GLU A 22 9.79 -2.02 12.19
C GLU A 22 10.47 -2.58 13.46
N PRO A 23 11.78 -2.84 13.44
CA PRO A 23 12.46 -3.63 14.47
C PRO A 23 12.30 -3.03 15.87
N THR A 24 12.33 -1.69 15.99
CA THR A 24 12.11 -0.99 17.26
C THR A 24 10.74 -1.28 17.87
N PHE A 25 9.70 -1.33 17.03
CA PHE A 25 8.33 -1.59 17.48
C PHE A 25 8.12 -3.07 17.76
N VAL A 26 8.66 -3.98 16.93
CA VAL A 26 8.60 -5.42 17.20
C VAL A 26 9.29 -5.77 18.52
N ASP A 27 10.49 -5.22 18.76
CA ASP A 27 11.23 -5.45 20.00
C ASP A 27 10.48 -4.91 21.22
N TYR A 28 9.92 -3.71 21.11
CA TYR A 28 9.15 -3.11 22.20
C TYR A 28 7.91 -3.96 22.53
N VAL A 29 7.10 -4.29 21.53
CA VAL A 29 5.86 -5.07 21.75
C VAL A 29 6.19 -6.47 22.25
N SER A 30 7.25 -7.11 21.75
CA SER A 30 7.63 -8.46 22.20
C SER A 30 8.14 -8.52 23.64
N LYS A 31 8.72 -7.42 24.17
CA LYS A 31 9.25 -7.33 25.53
C LYS A 31 8.23 -6.80 26.54
N GLU A 32 7.52 -5.74 26.17
CA GLU A 32 6.72 -4.94 27.10
C GLU A 32 5.21 -5.22 27.02
N CYS A 33 4.74 -5.82 25.93
CA CYS A 33 3.31 -6.07 25.72
C CYS A 33 2.94 -7.54 25.96
N SER A 34 1.74 -7.74 26.49
CA SER A 34 1.09 -9.04 26.61
C SER A 34 -0.31 -8.96 25.98
N PRO A 35 -0.71 -9.94 25.14
CA PRO A 35 0.03 -11.16 24.86
C PRO A 35 1.13 -10.94 23.80
N LYS A 36 2.01 -11.94 23.64
CA LYS A 36 3.15 -11.86 22.72
C LYS A 36 2.69 -11.71 21.27
N SER A 37 3.40 -10.88 20.50
CA SER A 37 3.18 -10.71 19.07
C SER A 37 4.24 -11.40 18.22
N TRP A 38 3.85 -11.91 17.07
CA TRP A 38 4.73 -12.52 16.07
C TRP A 38 4.50 -11.91 14.69
N CYS A 39 5.55 -11.32 14.12
CA CYS A 39 5.53 -10.85 12.74
C CYS A 39 5.67 -12.05 11.80
N VAL A 40 4.69 -12.24 10.92
CA VAL A 40 4.60 -13.38 9.98
C VAL A 40 4.34 -12.96 8.53
N GLY A 41 4.46 -11.67 8.24
CA GLY A 41 4.22 -11.10 6.91
C GLY A 41 5.51 -10.83 6.11
N PRO A 42 5.43 -10.09 5.00
CA PRO A 42 4.18 -9.62 4.39
C PRO A 42 3.38 -10.80 3.81
N LEU A 43 2.16 -10.99 4.31
CA LEU A 43 1.29 -12.08 3.89
C LEU A 43 0.86 -11.95 2.43
N CYS A 44 0.92 -10.75 1.85
CA CYS A 44 0.72 -10.59 0.43
C CYS A 44 1.73 -11.46 -0.34
N LEU A 45 2.99 -11.59 0.06
CA LEU A 45 3.97 -12.40 -0.68
C LEU A 45 3.64 -13.92 -0.71
N ALA A 46 2.78 -14.41 0.17
CA ALA A 46 2.34 -15.80 0.14
C ALA A 46 1.50 -16.08 -1.11
N GLU A 47 1.87 -17.13 -1.85
CA GLU A 47 1.09 -17.73 -2.95
C GLU A 47 0.69 -16.83 -4.12
N TRP A 48 1.29 -15.65 -4.27
CA TRP A 48 0.98 -14.82 -5.44
C TRP A 48 1.80 -15.21 -6.66
N THR A 49 1.08 -15.60 -7.69
CA THR A 49 1.60 -15.77 -9.03
C THR A 49 1.26 -14.54 -9.87
N ARG A 50 2.28 -13.91 -10.44
CA ARG A 50 2.07 -12.86 -11.44
C ARG A 50 1.27 -13.46 -12.59
N LYS A 51 0.15 -12.83 -12.95
CA LYS A 51 -0.57 -13.20 -14.17
C LYS A 51 0.33 -12.94 -15.37
N VAL A 52 0.57 -13.99 -16.16
CA VAL A 52 1.30 -13.89 -17.42
C VAL A 52 0.27 -13.97 -18.53
N TYR A 53 0.11 -12.88 -19.27
CA TYR A 53 -0.70 -12.85 -20.48
C TYR A 53 0.20 -13.29 -21.65
N GLU A 54 0.44 -14.60 -21.78
CA GLU A 54 1.21 -15.14 -22.91
C GLU A 54 0.35 -15.19 -24.18
N GLY A 55 0.88 -14.68 -25.29
CA GLY A 55 0.36 -14.99 -26.63
C GLY A 55 -0.88 -14.23 -27.07
N GLY A 56 -0.75 -12.94 -27.34
CA GLY A 56 -1.47 -12.21 -28.41
C GLY A 56 -3.00 -12.09 -28.35
N ASP A 57 -3.71 -12.82 -27.48
CA ASP A 57 -5.13 -12.63 -27.27
C ASP A 57 -5.32 -11.42 -26.34
N GLU A 58 -5.24 -10.22 -26.93
CA GLU A 58 -5.61 -8.94 -26.29
C GLU A 58 -6.98 -9.00 -25.60
N LYS A 59 -7.82 -9.98 -25.96
CA LYS A 59 -9.15 -10.22 -25.39
C LYS A 59 -9.14 -10.59 -23.91
N GLU A 60 -8.07 -11.17 -23.37
CA GLU A 60 -8.01 -11.50 -21.94
C GLU A 60 -7.28 -10.45 -21.11
N LYS A 61 -6.45 -9.60 -21.73
CA LYS A 61 -5.66 -8.61 -21.01
C LYS A 61 -6.54 -7.42 -20.60
N PRO A 62 -6.66 -7.11 -19.29
CA PRO A 62 -7.48 -5.98 -18.87
C PRO A 62 -6.94 -4.67 -19.43
N ARG A 63 -7.84 -3.75 -19.79
CA ARG A 63 -7.50 -2.46 -20.42
C ARG A 63 -6.47 -1.63 -19.65
N TRP A 64 -6.46 -1.72 -18.32
CA TRP A 64 -5.49 -1.01 -17.50
C TRP A 64 -4.08 -1.60 -17.61
N VAL A 65 -3.94 -2.91 -17.79
CA VAL A 65 -2.63 -3.53 -18.01
C VAL A 65 -2.11 -3.16 -19.40
N THR A 66 -2.96 -3.21 -20.44
CA THR A 66 -2.58 -2.73 -21.79
C THR A 66 -2.17 -1.25 -21.78
N TRP A 67 -2.88 -0.41 -21.02
CA TRP A 67 -2.53 1.00 -20.87
C TRP A 67 -1.19 1.17 -20.15
N LEU A 68 -0.92 0.39 -19.10
CA LEU A 68 0.35 0.41 -18.37
C LEU A 68 1.55 -0.05 -19.23
N ASP A 69 1.37 -1.07 -20.09
CA ASP A 69 2.37 -1.49 -21.07
C ASP A 69 2.73 -0.34 -22.03
N GLN A 70 1.72 0.35 -22.58
CA GLN A 70 1.94 1.51 -23.47
C GLN A 70 2.71 2.63 -22.75
N ARG A 71 2.39 2.89 -21.48
CA ARG A 71 3.16 3.86 -20.67
C ARG A 71 4.62 3.42 -20.49
N LEU A 72 4.86 2.12 -20.31
CA LEU A 72 6.22 1.56 -20.19
C LEU A 72 7.01 1.75 -21.49
N GLU A 73 6.41 1.47 -22.64
CA GLU A 73 7.02 1.66 -23.97
C GLU A 73 7.39 3.14 -24.22
N GLU A 74 6.53 4.06 -23.77
CA GLU A 74 6.75 5.51 -23.83
C GLU A 74 7.74 6.04 -22.77
N LYS A 75 8.27 5.17 -21.90
CA LYS A 75 9.14 5.54 -20.76
C LYS A 75 8.48 6.53 -19.80
N SER A 76 7.17 6.38 -19.62
CA SER A 76 6.35 7.21 -18.74
C SER A 76 6.13 6.54 -17.39
N SER A 77 6.59 7.19 -16.33
CA SER A 77 6.34 6.77 -14.94
C SER A 77 4.89 7.07 -14.54
N VAL A 78 4.21 6.09 -13.97
CA VAL A 78 2.79 6.12 -13.62
C VAL A 78 2.61 6.19 -12.11
N LEU A 79 1.75 7.11 -11.66
CA LEU A 79 1.20 7.11 -10.32
C LEU A 79 -0.07 6.24 -10.28
N TYR A 80 -0.05 5.17 -9.51
CA TYR A 80 -1.27 4.44 -9.18
C TYR A 80 -2.03 5.19 -8.08
N ALA A 81 -3.36 5.34 -8.19
CA ALA A 81 -4.19 5.96 -7.18
C ALA A 81 -5.37 5.05 -6.82
N ALA A 82 -5.49 4.70 -5.53
CA ALA A 82 -6.61 3.95 -4.99
C ALA A 82 -6.79 4.15 -3.48
N PHE A 83 -8.04 4.33 -3.05
CA PHE A 83 -8.39 4.63 -1.66
C PHE A 83 -9.07 3.45 -0.94
N GLY A 84 -8.93 2.24 -1.48
CA GLY A 84 -9.51 1.02 -0.91
C GLY A 84 -11.02 0.90 -1.13
N SER A 85 -11.61 -0.19 -0.65
CA SER A 85 -13.04 -0.49 -0.83
C SER A 85 -13.96 0.11 0.24
N GLN A 86 -13.40 0.52 1.37
CA GLN A 86 -14.15 0.97 2.56
C GLN A 86 -14.19 2.49 2.72
N ALA A 87 -13.37 3.23 1.99
CA ALA A 87 -13.33 4.67 2.11
C ALA A 87 -14.57 5.30 1.46
N GLU A 88 -15.14 6.29 2.15
CA GLU A 88 -16.13 7.22 1.60
C GLU A 88 -15.45 8.59 1.47
N ILE A 89 -15.23 9.02 0.24
CA ILE A 89 -14.63 10.32 -0.07
C ILE A 89 -15.76 11.28 -0.42
N SER A 90 -15.79 12.46 0.22
CA SER A 90 -16.80 13.47 -0.11
C SER A 90 -16.62 13.96 -1.55
N ARG A 91 -17.70 14.44 -2.17
CA ARG A 91 -17.65 14.97 -3.54
C ARG A 91 -16.63 16.09 -3.69
N GLU A 92 -16.59 17.00 -2.73
CA GLU A 92 -15.64 18.12 -2.71
C GLU A 92 -14.20 17.62 -2.67
N GLN A 93 -13.95 16.57 -1.89
CA GLN A 93 -12.62 15.99 -1.79
C GLN A 93 -12.22 15.22 -3.05
N LEU A 94 -13.17 14.51 -3.67
CA LEU A 94 -12.99 13.84 -4.96
C LEU A 94 -12.66 14.83 -6.08
N GLU A 95 -13.33 15.99 -6.10
CA GLU A 95 -13.01 17.07 -7.03
C GLU A 95 -11.57 17.58 -6.84
N GLU A 96 -11.14 17.84 -5.60
CA GLU A 96 -9.76 18.29 -5.33
C GLU A 96 -8.71 17.22 -5.69
N ILE A 97 -9.01 15.93 -5.50
CA ILE A 97 -8.14 14.84 -5.98
C ILE A 97 -8.04 14.88 -7.50
N ALA A 98 -9.17 14.97 -8.21
CA ALA A 98 -9.21 15.04 -9.66
C ALA A 98 -8.38 16.23 -10.18
N LYS A 99 -8.64 17.43 -9.67
CA LYS A 99 -7.91 18.66 -10.01
C LYS A 99 -6.41 18.54 -9.68
N GLY A 100 -6.04 17.93 -8.54
CA GLY A 100 -4.64 17.76 -8.15
C GLY A 100 -3.87 16.80 -9.07
N LEU A 101 -4.49 15.68 -9.47
CA LEU A 101 -3.94 14.75 -10.48
C LEU A 101 -3.90 15.38 -11.87
N GLU A 102 -4.88 16.22 -12.21
CA GLU A 102 -4.88 16.95 -13.48
C GLU A 102 -3.72 17.95 -13.55
N GLU A 103 -3.51 18.71 -12.48
CA GLU A 103 -2.49 19.76 -12.42
C GLU A 103 -1.06 19.26 -12.17
N SER A 104 -0.88 18.07 -11.61
CA SER A 104 0.44 17.48 -11.39
C SER A 104 1.16 17.15 -12.70
N LYS A 105 0.41 16.95 -13.80
CA LYS A 105 0.89 16.57 -15.14
C LYS A 105 1.60 15.22 -15.20
N VAL A 106 1.63 14.46 -14.11
CA VAL A 106 2.14 13.08 -14.12
C VAL A 106 1.17 12.15 -14.83
N SER A 107 1.67 11.03 -15.34
CA SER A 107 0.81 9.94 -15.80
C SER A 107 0.20 9.21 -14.60
N PHE A 108 -1.06 8.80 -14.69
CA PHE A 108 -1.73 8.15 -13.56
C PHE A 108 -2.78 7.11 -13.97
N LEU A 109 -2.94 6.09 -13.14
CA LEU A 109 -4.04 5.13 -13.19
C LEU A 109 -4.83 5.30 -11.90
N TRP A 110 -6.07 5.77 -12.00
CA TRP A 110 -6.91 6.03 -10.83
C TRP A 110 -8.11 5.08 -10.78
N VAL A 111 -8.17 4.27 -9.73
CA VAL A 111 -9.31 3.41 -9.41
C VAL A 111 -10.29 4.20 -8.55
N ILE A 112 -11.53 4.32 -9.04
CA ILE A 112 -12.63 5.03 -8.41
C ILE A 112 -13.79 4.04 -8.23
N ARG A 113 -14.50 4.11 -7.10
CA ARG A 113 -15.66 3.25 -6.86
C ARG A 113 -16.81 3.64 -7.80
N LYS A 114 -17.67 2.69 -8.18
CA LYS A 114 -18.81 2.99 -9.07
C LYS A 114 -19.79 3.99 -8.44
N GLU A 115 -19.86 4.01 -7.11
CA GLU A 115 -20.70 4.92 -6.34
C GLU A 115 -20.09 6.33 -6.19
N GLU A 116 -18.84 6.53 -6.61
CA GLU A 116 -18.17 7.84 -6.58
C GLU A 116 -18.45 8.58 -7.89
N TRP A 117 -19.47 9.43 -7.85
CA TRP A 117 -19.81 10.40 -8.89
C TRP A 117 -19.38 11.78 -8.41
N GLY A 118 -18.78 12.58 -9.30
CA GLY A 118 -18.26 13.90 -8.92
C GLY A 118 -16.94 14.30 -9.57
N LEU A 119 -16.44 13.54 -10.55
CA LEU A 119 -15.37 14.06 -11.38
C LEU A 119 -15.87 15.31 -12.13
N PRO A 120 -15.04 16.37 -12.25
CA PRO A 120 -15.42 17.55 -13.01
C PRO A 120 -15.80 17.19 -14.46
N ASP A 121 -16.78 17.90 -15.03
CA ASP A 121 -17.24 17.66 -16.41
C ASP A 121 -16.07 17.65 -17.39
N GLY A 122 -16.00 16.63 -18.24
CA GLY A 122 -14.92 16.45 -19.22
C GLY A 122 -13.55 16.07 -18.62
N TYR A 123 -13.48 15.67 -17.34
CA TYR A 123 -12.21 15.29 -16.70
C TYR A 123 -11.44 14.21 -17.47
N GLU A 124 -12.09 13.08 -17.78
CA GLU A 124 -11.43 11.97 -18.49
C GLU A 124 -10.90 12.40 -19.86
N GLU A 125 -11.64 13.26 -20.57
CA GLU A 125 -11.21 13.80 -21.87
C GLU A 125 -9.99 14.71 -21.75
N ARG A 126 -9.87 15.49 -20.66
CA ARG A 126 -8.72 16.38 -20.41
C ARG A 126 -7.45 15.66 -19.99
N VAL A 127 -7.55 14.42 -19.51
CA VAL A 127 -6.41 13.65 -19.00
C VAL A 127 -6.07 12.43 -19.86
N LYS A 128 -6.86 12.10 -20.87
CA LYS A 128 -6.78 10.84 -21.65
C LYS A 128 -5.40 10.52 -22.24
N ASP A 129 -4.55 11.52 -22.45
CA ASP A 129 -3.19 11.37 -22.99
C ASP A 129 -2.21 10.73 -21.98
N ARG A 130 -2.49 10.85 -20.69
CA ARG A 130 -1.60 10.46 -19.59
C ARG A 130 -2.30 9.82 -18.40
N GLY A 131 -3.63 9.85 -18.36
CA GLY A 131 -4.46 9.42 -17.25
C GLY A 131 -5.54 8.45 -17.70
N ILE A 132 -5.77 7.39 -16.92
CA ILE A 132 -6.90 6.48 -17.09
C ILE A 132 -7.67 6.33 -15.78
N VAL A 133 -9.00 6.38 -15.87
CA VAL A 133 -9.91 6.16 -14.73
C VAL A 133 -10.56 4.79 -14.87
N ILE A 134 -10.42 3.95 -13.83
CA ILE A 134 -10.94 2.59 -13.77
C ILE A 134 -12.04 2.52 -12.71
N ARG A 135 -13.22 2.02 -13.08
CA ARG A 135 -14.39 1.84 -12.20
C ARG A 135 -14.73 0.37 -11.95
N GLU A 136 -13.77 -0.50 -12.27
CA GLU A 136 -13.87 -1.94 -12.15
C GLU A 136 -12.98 -2.40 -10.99
N TRP A 137 -13.25 -3.58 -10.44
CA TRP A 137 -12.31 -4.18 -9.52
C TRP A 137 -11.01 -4.49 -10.26
N VAL A 138 -9.88 -4.16 -9.65
CA VAL A 138 -8.55 -4.45 -10.18
C VAL A 138 -7.76 -5.26 -9.18
N ASP A 139 -6.84 -6.07 -9.69
CA ASP A 139 -5.78 -6.64 -8.87
C ASP A 139 -4.75 -5.53 -8.59
N GLN A 140 -4.88 -4.89 -7.42
CA GLN A 140 -4.00 -3.80 -7.00
C GLN A 140 -2.53 -4.21 -7.04
N ARG A 141 -2.24 -5.47 -6.71
CA ARG A 141 -0.86 -5.95 -6.73
C ARG A 141 -0.34 -6.13 -8.13
N GLU A 142 -1.14 -6.60 -9.07
CA GLU A 142 -0.76 -6.65 -10.49
C GLU A 142 -0.37 -5.26 -11.00
N ILE A 143 -1.11 -4.22 -10.62
CA ILE A 143 -0.79 -2.83 -10.98
C ILE A 143 0.50 -2.38 -10.29
N LEU A 144 0.62 -2.56 -8.97
CA LEU A 144 1.81 -2.12 -8.22
C LEU A 144 3.09 -2.82 -8.68
N MET A 145 3.01 -4.07 -9.12
CA MET A 145 4.14 -4.84 -9.63
C MET A 145 4.49 -4.52 -11.09
N HIS A 146 3.74 -3.64 -11.76
CA HIS A 146 4.00 -3.24 -13.13
C HIS A 146 5.17 -2.24 -13.19
N GLU A 147 6.10 -2.44 -14.13
CA GLU A 147 7.37 -1.68 -14.19
C GLU A 147 7.20 -0.18 -14.46
N SER A 148 6.09 0.23 -15.10
CA SER A 148 5.77 1.65 -15.28
C SER A 148 5.26 2.33 -14.01
N VAL A 149 4.83 1.60 -12.97
CA VAL A 149 4.30 2.18 -11.74
C VAL A 149 5.44 2.58 -10.81
N GLU A 150 5.56 3.88 -10.53
CA GLU A 150 6.64 4.46 -9.72
C GLU A 150 6.14 5.24 -8.49
N GLY A 151 4.84 5.25 -8.25
CA GLY A 151 4.27 5.81 -7.02
C GLY A 151 2.84 5.33 -6.78
N PHE A 152 2.41 5.39 -5.52
CA PHE A 152 1.07 4.98 -5.10
C PHE A 152 0.41 6.05 -4.21
N LEU A 153 -0.60 6.74 -4.73
CA LEU A 153 -1.54 7.53 -3.94
C LEU A 153 -2.51 6.59 -3.22
N SER A 154 -2.30 6.47 -1.91
CA SER A 154 -2.94 5.46 -1.08
C SER A 154 -3.58 6.07 0.16
N HIS A 155 -4.68 5.47 0.57
CA HIS A 155 -5.30 5.73 1.87
C HIS A 155 -4.49 5.20 3.06
N CYS A 156 -3.34 4.56 2.85
CA CYS A 156 -2.48 4.00 3.90
C CYS A 156 -3.17 2.91 4.76
N GLY A 157 -4.14 2.17 4.23
CA GLY A 157 -4.56 0.91 4.84
C GLY A 157 -3.38 -0.06 4.87
N TRP A 158 -3.20 -0.83 5.95
CA TRP A 158 -1.96 -1.59 6.17
C TRP A 158 -1.67 -2.62 5.07
N ASN A 159 -2.68 -3.27 4.50
CA ASN A 159 -2.51 -4.16 3.35
C ASN A 159 -1.97 -3.42 2.12
N SER A 160 -2.51 -2.23 1.80
CA SER A 160 -2.00 -1.39 0.72
C SER A 160 -0.57 -0.94 0.97
N VAL A 161 -0.21 -0.63 2.22
CA VAL A 161 1.18 -0.29 2.59
C VAL A 161 2.10 -1.49 2.33
N MET A 162 1.73 -2.69 2.81
CA MET A 162 2.50 -3.91 2.58
C MET A 162 2.68 -4.21 1.09
N GLU A 163 1.60 -4.16 0.30
CA GLU A 163 1.65 -4.38 -1.14
C GLU A 163 2.60 -3.39 -1.82
N SER A 164 2.52 -2.10 -1.49
CA SER A 164 3.41 -1.06 -2.03
C SER A 164 4.88 -1.29 -1.67
N VAL A 165 5.16 -1.61 -0.40
CA VAL A 165 6.51 -1.89 0.07
C VAL A 165 7.07 -3.11 -0.65
N THR A 166 6.31 -4.20 -0.76
CA THR A 166 6.74 -5.41 -1.46
C THR A 166 6.95 -5.21 -2.96
N ALA A 167 6.21 -4.28 -3.57
CA ALA A 167 6.36 -3.91 -4.97
C ALA A 167 7.51 -2.93 -5.23
N GLY A 168 8.12 -2.35 -4.19
CA GLY A 168 9.15 -1.33 -4.36
C GLY A 168 8.59 0.00 -4.87
N VAL A 169 7.34 0.32 -4.54
CA VAL A 169 6.63 1.53 -4.97
C VAL A 169 6.46 2.49 -3.79
N PRO A 170 6.93 3.75 -3.87
CA PRO A 170 6.78 4.73 -2.79
C PRO A 170 5.35 5.25 -2.70
N ILE A 171 4.96 5.71 -1.51
CA ILE A 171 3.57 6.08 -1.21
C ILE A 171 3.38 7.60 -1.13
N VAL A 172 2.34 8.12 -1.79
CA VAL A 172 1.70 9.40 -1.46
C VAL A 172 0.57 9.10 -0.49
N GLY A 173 0.79 9.38 0.80
CA GLY A 173 -0.11 9.00 1.88
C GLY A 173 -1.26 9.99 2.06
N TRP A 174 -2.49 9.48 1.93
CA TRP A 174 -3.73 10.21 2.09
C TRP A 174 -4.68 9.46 3.05
N PRO A 175 -4.42 9.45 4.36
CA PRO A 175 -5.27 8.73 5.30
C PRO A 175 -6.68 9.32 5.37
N ILE A 176 -7.70 8.46 5.43
CA ILE A 176 -9.12 8.84 5.44
C ILE A 176 -9.80 8.45 6.76
N MET A 177 -9.54 7.25 7.28
CA MET A 177 -10.25 6.68 8.41
C MET A 177 -9.39 5.71 9.25
N ALA A 178 -9.93 5.26 10.38
CA ALA A 178 -9.33 4.20 11.22
C ALA A 178 -7.87 4.49 11.62
N GLU A 179 -7.00 3.48 11.56
CA GLU A 179 -5.57 3.54 11.88
C GLU A 179 -4.71 4.10 10.75
N GLN A 180 -5.30 4.43 9.60
CA GLN A 180 -4.59 4.94 8.42
C GLN A 180 -3.74 6.16 8.72
N PHE A 181 -4.18 7.03 9.64
CA PHE A 181 -3.42 8.20 10.06
C PHE A 181 -2.11 7.83 10.77
N LEU A 182 -2.11 6.74 11.54
CA LEU A 182 -0.91 6.18 12.17
C LEU A 182 -0.04 5.48 11.13
N ASN A 183 -0.64 4.71 10.22
CA ASN A 183 0.09 4.06 9.13
C ASN A 183 0.78 5.09 8.21
N ALA A 184 0.10 6.20 7.90
CA ALA A 184 0.66 7.28 7.10
C ALA A 184 1.85 7.94 7.81
N ARG A 185 1.80 8.05 9.14
CA ARG A 185 2.93 8.50 9.96
C ARG A 185 4.08 7.51 9.92
N MET A 186 3.80 6.21 10.06
CA MET A 186 4.77 5.13 9.94
C MET A 186 5.48 5.16 8.58
N VAL A 187 4.72 5.34 7.49
CA VAL A 187 5.23 5.43 6.11
C VAL A 187 6.18 6.61 5.90
N GLU A 188 5.86 7.79 6.43
CA GLU A 188 6.65 9.01 6.23
C GLU A 188 7.81 9.15 7.22
N GLU A 189 7.56 8.96 8.52
CA GLU A 189 8.50 9.31 9.59
C GLU A 189 9.43 8.15 9.96
N GLU A 190 8.89 6.94 10.10
CA GLU A 190 9.62 5.77 10.64
C GLU A 190 10.28 4.96 9.52
N VAL A 191 9.48 4.48 8.55
CA VAL A 191 9.93 3.61 7.45
C VAL A 191 10.54 4.42 6.31
N LYS A 192 10.09 5.67 6.12
CA LYS A 192 10.58 6.63 5.12
C LYS A 192 10.46 6.13 3.68
N VAL A 193 9.28 5.61 3.35
CA VAL A 193 8.93 5.09 2.01
C VAL A 193 7.80 5.88 1.34
N GLY A 194 7.38 7.00 1.93
CA GLY A 194 6.38 7.87 1.35
C GLY A 194 6.39 9.28 1.94
N LEU A 195 5.50 10.12 1.40
CA LEU A 195 5.20 11.47 1.92
C LEU A 195 3.70 11.57 2.15
N ARG A 196 3.29 12.32 3.18
CA ARG A 196 1.87 12.61 3.40
C ARG A 196 1.44 13.84 2.61
N VAL A 197 0.16 13.89 2.27
CA VAL A 197 -0.44 15.13 1.76
C VAL A 197 -0.62 16.16 2.89
N GLU A 198 -0.43 17.43 2.56
CA GLU A 198 -0.61 18.54 3.49
C GLU A 198 -2.08 18.97 3.49
N THR A 199 -2.68 19.03 4.68
CA THR A 199 -4.04 19.54 4.88
C THR A 199 -4.04 21.06 5.01
N CYS A 200 -5.17 21.70 4.73
CA CYS A 200 -5.27 23.17 4.74
C CYS A 200 -5.07 23.79 6.13
N ASP A 201 -5.43 23.06 7.17
CA ASP A 201 -5.37 23.50 8.57
C ASP A 201 -4.17 22.91 9.33
N GLY A 202 -3.32 22.12 8.66
CA GLY A 202 -2.20 21.41 9.26
C GLY A 202 -2.61 20.24 10.17
N SER A 203 -3.91 19.94 10.27
CA SER A 203 -4.39 18.80 11.06
C SER A 203 -4.18 17.49 10.30
N VAL A 204 -4.04 16.38 11.02
CA VAL A 204 -3.83 15.06 10.41
C VAL A 204 -5.08 14.57 9.64
N ARG A 205 -6.26 15.15 9.90
CA ARG A 205 -7.57 14.76 9.32
C ARG A 205 -8.24 15.84 8.47
N GLY A 206 -7.52 16.93 8.20
CA GLY A 206 -8.08 18.11 7.55
C GLY A 206 -8.34 17.90 6.06
N PHE A 207 -9.08 18.84 5.48
CA PHE A 207 -9.33 18.87 4.04
C PHE A 207 -8.04 19.18 3.27
N VAL A 208 -7.80 18.46 2.18
CA VAL A 208 -6.61 18.64 1.34
C VAL A 208 -7.03 19.25 0.02
N LYS A 209 -6.41 20.37 -0.35
CA LYS A 209 -6.62 21.00 -1.65
C LYS A 209 -5.71 20.39 -2.72
N ARG A 210 -6.10 20.56 -3.97
CA ARG A 210 -5.36 20.16 -5.17
C ARG A 210 -3.90 20.61 -5.15
N GLU A 211 -3.57 21.79 -4.61
CA GLU A 211 -2.20 22.29 -4.57
C GLU A 211 -1.32 21.45 -3.65
N GLY A 212 -1.87 21.01 -2.51
CA GLY A 212 -1.20 20.09 -1.58
C GLY A 212 -0.96 18.74 -2.22
N LEU A 213 -1.98 18.17 -2.88
CA LEU A 213 -1.85 16.92 -3.62
C LEU A 213 -0.79 17.01 -4.72
N LYS A 214 -0.90 18.03 -5.57
CA LYS A 214 0.00 18.30 -6.70
C LYS A 214 1.45 18.39 -6.25
N LYS A 215 1.72 19.12 -5.17
CA LYS A 215 3.06 19.28 -4.58
C LYS A 215 3.62 17.92 -4.15
N THR A 216 2.86 17.16 -3.37
CA THR A 216 3.32 15.86 -2.86
C THR A 216 3.51 14.84 -3.99
N VAL A 217 2.57 14.78 -4.95
CA VAL A 217 2.68 13.91 -6.13
C VAL A 217 3.93 14.24 -6.95
N LYS A 218 4.18 15.52 -7.25
CA LYS A 218 5.39 15.91 -7.97
C LYS A 218 6.66 15.56 -7.22
N GLU A 219 6.71 15.77 -5.90
CA GLU A 219 7.90 15.44 -5.12
C GLU A 219 8.17 13.93 -5.08
N VAL A 220 7.14 13.10 -4.95
CA VAL A 220 7.29 11.62 -4.97
C VAL A 220 7.68 11.12 -6.36
N MET A 221 7.05 11.61 -7.42
CA MET A 221 7.30 11.11 -8.78
C MET A 221 8.60 11.66 -9.38
N GLU A 222 8.79 12.98 -9.33
CA GLU A 222 9.83 13.71 -10.07
C GLU A 222 10.94 14.27 -9.17
N GLY A 223 10.65 14.48 -7.88
CA GLY A 223 11.48 15.21 -6.93
C GLY A 223 12.68 14.45 -6.37
N VAL A 224 13.55 15.19 -5.67
CA VAL A 224 14.78 14.64 -5.06
C VAL A 224 14.45 13.73 -3.89
N LYS A 225 13.44 14.06 -3.06
CA LYS A 225 12.97 13.15 -2.01
C LYS A 225 12.36 11.91 -2.64
N GLY A 226 11.56 12.04 -3.69
CA GLY A 226 10.98 10.92 -4.43
C GLY A 226 12.01 9.88 -4.88
N LYS A 227 13.16 10.32 -5.42
CA LYS A 227 14.27 9.41 -5.78
C LYS A 227 14.80 8.62 -4.58
N LYS A 228 15.01 9.28 -3.44
CA LYS A 228 15.45 8.62 -2.19
C LYS A 228 14.40 7.63 -1.66
N LEU A 229 13.12 7.98 -1.77
CA LEU A 229 12.03 7.08 -1.39
C LEU A 229 12.02 5.81 -2.26
N ARG A 230 12.24 5.95 -3.57
CA ARG A 230 12.35 4.81 -4.50
C ARG A 230 13.54 3.90 -4.19
N GLU A 231 14.69 4.46 -3.81
CA GLU A 231 15.83 3.66 -3.35
C GLU A 231 15.47 2.91 -2.05
N LYS A 232 14.90 3.60 -1.06
CA LYS A 232 14.58 3.02 0.24
C LYS A 232 13.52 1.92 0.16
N VAL A 233 12.45 2.13 -0.61
CA VAL A 233 11.37 1.15 -0.74
C VAL A 233 11.84 -0.10 -1.50
N ARG A 234 12.77 0.02 -2.46
CA ARG A 234 13.36 -1.14 -3.14
C ARG A 234 14.24 -1.98 -2.22
N GLU A 235 15.00 -1.34 -1.33
CA GLU A 235 15.75 -2.04 -0.28
C GLU A 235 14.82 -2.85 0.63
N LEU A 236 13.73 -2.22 1.09
CA LEU A 236 12.72 -2.88 1.93
C LEU A 236 11.93 -3.95 1.17
N ALA A 237 11.68 -3.79 -0.12
CA ALA A 237 11.05 -4.82 -0.96
C ALA A 237 11.89 -6.10 -0.99
N GLU A 238 13.21 -5.98 -1.04
CA GLU A 238 14.12 -7.12 -1.00
C GLU A 238 14.15 -7.76 0.40
N MET A 239 14.23 -6.97 1.46
CA MET A 239 14.13 -7.47 2.83
C MET A 239 12.80 -8.20 3.09
N ALA A 240 11.69 -7.67 2.56
CA ALA A 240 10.38 -8.30 2.65
C ALA A 240 10.37 -9.69 1.98
N LYS A 241 10.98 -9.84 0.81
CA LYS A 241 11.12 -11.16 0.15
C LYS A 241 11.94 -12.10 1.01
N LEU A 242 13.12 -11.66 1.45
CA LEU A 242 14.01 -12.47 2.29
C LEU A 242 13.34 -12.90 3.60
N ALA A 243 12.53 -12.04 4.23
CA ALA A 243 11.78 -12.37 5.44
C ALA A 243 10.83 -13.57 5.27
N THR A 244 10.26 -13.74 4.06
CA THR A 244 9.29 -14.80 3.75
C THR A 244 9.91 -16.08 3.19
N GLN A 245 11.18 -16.06 2.78
CA GLN A 245 11.91 -17.23 2.28
C GLN A 245 12.30 -18.19 3.42
N GLU A 246 12.73 -19.41 3.06
CA GLU A 246 13.28 -20.36 4.03
C GLU A 246 14.48 -19.75 4.78
N GLY A 247 14.44 -19.77 6.11
CA GLY A 247 15.42 -19.09 6.98
C GLY A 247 15.17 -17.59 7.20
N GLY A 248 14.21 -16.98 6.51
CA GLY A 248 13.78 -15.60 6.71
C GLY A 248 13.15 -15.37 8.10
N SER A 249 13.10 -14.10 8.53
CA SER A 249 12.60 -13.70 9.86
C SER A 249 11.14 -14.13 10.08
N SER A 250 10.24 -13.87 9.13
CA SER A 250 8.82 -14.24 9.20
C SER A 250 8.60 -15.74 9.07
N CYS A 251 9.31 -16.40 8.15
CA CYS A 251 9.25 -17.86 7.99
C CYS A 251 9.71 -18.59 9.25
N SER A 252 10.86 -18.18 9.81
CA SER A 252 11.40 -18.73 11.06
C SER A 252 10.48 -18.48 12.24
N THR A 253 9.85 -17.30 12.30
CA THR A 253 8.88 -16.95 13.34
C THR A 253 7.64 -17.85 13.26
N LEU A 254 7.08 -18.04 12.06
CA LEU A 254 5.94 -18.91 11.85
C LEU A 254 6.27 -20.38 12.19
N ASN A 255 7.40 -20.89 11.72
CA ASN A 255 7.85 -22.26 12.03
C ASN A 255 8.05 -22.45 13.54
N SER A 256 8.65 -21.49 14.23
CA SER A 256 8.83 -21.53 15.68
C SER A 256 7.49 -21.58 16.42
N LEU A 257 6.50 -20.80 15.97
CA LEU A 257 5.15 -20.82 16.56
C LEU A 257 4.43 -22.14 16.31
N LEU A 258 4.52 -22.69 15.10
CA LEU A 258 3.98 -24.01 14.75
C LEU A 258 4.60 -25.12 15.60
N HIS A 259 5.92 -25.12 15.79
CA HIS A 259 6.59 -26.08 16.66
C HIS A 259 6.14 -25.97 18.12
N GLN A 260 5.99 -24.75 18.65
CA GLN A 260 5.52 -24.53 20.03
C GLN A 260 4.07 -25.02 20.23
N THR A 261 3.19 -24.73 19.28
CA THR A 261 1.77 -25.10 19.36
C THR A 261 1.55 -26.60 19.16
N CYS A 262 2.26 -27.23 18.22
CA CYS A 262 2.23 -28.69 18.05
C CYS A 262 2.86 -29.44 19.24
N ALA A 263 3.95 -28.93 19.82
CA ALA A 263 4.52 -29.55 21.02
C ALA A 263 3.58 -29.47 22.24
N ALA A 264 2.82 -28.38 22.36
CA ALA A 264 1.83 -28.21 23.42
C ALA A 264 0.62 -29.15 23.24
N SER A 265 0.16 -29.38 22.00
CA SER A 265 -0.95 -30.30 21.74
C SER A 265 -0.60 -31.75 22.08
N HIS A 266 0.65 -32.18 21.82
CA HIS A 266 1.12 -33.51 22.24
C HIS A 266 1.20 -33.67 23.76
N LYS A 267 1.57 -32.61 24.50
CA LYS A 267 1.59 -32.68 25.97
C LYS A 267 0.19 -32.80 26.58
N ASN A 268 -0.80 -32.14 26.00
CA ASN A 268 -2.19 -32.19 26.49
C ASN A 268 -2.93 -33.50 26.10
N GLN A 269 -2.37 -34.32 25.21
CA GLN A 269 -2.92 -35.65 24.88
C GLN A 269 -2.31 -36.78 25.73
N ILE A 270 -1.27 -36.50 26.52
CA ILE A 270 -0.55 -37.50 27.34
C ILE A 270 -0.85 -37.33 28.86
N SER A 271 -1.60 -36.28 29.23
CA SER A 271 -2.14 -36.09 30.59
C SER A 271 -3.58 -36.56 30.71
#